data_AF-A0A7S2QVQ2-F1
#
_entry.id   AF-A0A7S2QVQ2-F1
#
_cell.length_a   1.000
_cell.length_b   1.000
_cell.length_c   1.000
_cell.angle_alpha   90.00
_cell.angle_beta   90.00
_cell.angle_gamma   90.00
#
_symmetry.space_group_name_H-M   'P 1'
#
loop_
_entity.id
_entity.type
_entity.pdbx_description
1 polymer ?
#
loop_
_entity_poly.entity_id
_entity_poly.type
_entity_poly.pdbx_seq_one_letter_code
_entity_poly.pdbx_strand_id
1 'polypeptide(L)'
;NGDDGNFYCANGGTAIGTIGSCTCVSCNAGFSGPNCATNIFEGVKKIIVSGMCSSQSNFDGIYSPVALTASGKPWYENEYGSTLYFDPDCGSGTILDQWIFDNQEPSETASNDLDEDGECRFVGYTSSTSNLPPTGTKTWKVICDGIWTDVSVTITGNECTTTSSPTDNGDDGNFYCANGGTAIGTIGSCTCVSCNAGFSGPNCATNIFEGVKKIIVSGMCSSQSNFDGIYSPVALTASGKPWYENEYGSTLYFDPDCGSGTILDQWIFDNQEPSETASNDLDEDGECRFVGYTSSTSNLPPTGTKTWKVICDGIWTDVSVTITGNECTTTSSPTDNGDDGNF
;
A
#
# COMPACT_ATOMS: atom_id res chain seq x y z
N ASN A 1 -0.37 5.06 35.19
CA ASN A 1 0.96 5.59 35.58
C ASN A 1 0.86 7.11 35.68
N GLY A 2 0.88 7.69 36.88
CA GLY A 2 0.97 9.15 37.02
C GLY A 2 0.35 9.78 38.27
N ASP A 3 -0.74 9.20 38.79
CA ASP A 3 -1.57 9.91 39.78
C ASP A 3 -1.24 9.58 41.25
N ASP A 4 -0.47 8.52 41.50
CA ASP A 4 -0.08 8.05 42.84
C ASP A 4 1.41 8.28 43.18
N GLY A 5 2.15 8.93 42.29
CA GLY A 5 3.59 9.19 42.46
C GLY A 5 4.51 7.99 42.17
N ASN A 6 3.96 6.84 41.76
CA ASN A 6 4.76 5.70 41.32
C ASN A 6 4.87 5.67 39.80
N PHE A 7 6.02 6.10 39.27
CA PHE A 7 6.34 6.05 37.84
C PHE A 7 7.40 4.98 37.58
N TYR A 8 7.07 3.97 36.79
CA TYR A 8 7.95 2.85 36.48
C TYR A 8 8.73 3.10 35.19
N CYS A 9 10.06 3.01 35.27
CA CYS A 9 10.94 2.92 34.13
C CYS A 9 11.34 1.46 33.91
N ALA A 10 10.97 0.91 32.76
CA ALA A 10 11.47 -0.38 32.33
C ALA A 10 12.94 -0.27 31.89
N ASN A 11 13.62 -1.41 31.75
CA ASN A 11 14.89 -1.53 31.04
C ASN A 11 15.93 -0.45 31.40
N GLY A 12 16.21 -0.26 32.69
CA GLY A 12 17.29 0.61 33.17
C GLY A 12 17.04 2.12 33.10
N GLY A 13 15.85 2.56 32.65
CA GLY A 13 15.51 3.98 32.64
C GLY A 13 15.51 4.61 34.04
N THR A 14 15.89 5.88 34.11
CA THR A 14 15.82 6.72 35.31
C THR A 14 14.64 7.68 35.21
N ALA A 15 13.73 7.64 36.18
CA ALA A 15 12.59 8.55 36.21
C ALA A 15 13.04 9.97 36.59
N ILE A 16 12.57 10.97 35.85
CA ILE A 16 12.71 12.40 36.16
C ILE A 16 11.34 13.10 36.10
N GLY A 17 11.24 14.28 36.71
CA GLY A 17 10.03 15.12 36.66
C GLY A 17 9.27 15.21 37.99
N THR A 18 8.06 15.75 37.93
CA THR A 18 7.16 15.93 39.09
C THR A 18 5.95 15.02 38.99
N ILE A 19 5.26 14.78 40.11
CA ILE A 19 4.01 13.98 40.15
C ILE A 19 3.04 14.54 39.09
N GLY A 20 2.56 13.68 38.19
CA GLY A 20 1.72 14.03 37.03
C GLY A 20 2.46 14.37 35.73
N SER A 21 3.80 14.46 35.73
CA SER A 21 4.63 14.74 34.54
C SER A 21 5.95 13.97 34.49
N CYS A 22 6.01 12.79 35.11
CA CYS A 22 7.21 11.97 35.09
C CYS A 22 7.51 11.41 33.69
N THR A 23 8.79 11.38 33.33
CA THR A 23 9.31 10.71 32.13
C THR A 23 10.55 9.89 32.50
N CYS A 24 10.84 8.85 31.75
CA CYS A 24 12.09 8.11 31.88
C CYS A 24 13.16 8.69 30.95
N VAL A 25 14.36 8.87 31.47
CA VAL A 25 15.58 9.19 30.71
C VAL A 25 16.60 8.07 30.87
N SER A 26 17.62 8.03 30.02
CA SER A 26 18.70 7.03 30.12
C SER A 26 18.19 5.58 30.05
N CYS A 27 17.28 5.28 29.11
CA CYS A 27 16.90 3.90 28.82
C CYS A 27 18.13 3.07 28.44
N ASN A 28 18.13 1.78 28.78
CA ASN A 28 19.14 0.85 28.24
C ASN A 28 19.14 0.92 26.71
N ALA A 29 20.31 0.73 26.09
CA ALA A 29 20.43 0.58 24.65
C ALA A 29 19.40 -0.43 24.13
N GLY A 30 18.65 -0.03 23.10
CA GLY A 30 17.56 -0.84 22.56
C GLY A 30 16.17 -0.56 23.11
N PHE A 31 15.99 0.43 24.00
CA PHE A 31 14.66 0.81 24.50
C PHE A 31 14.42 2.31 24.47
N SER A 32 13.17 2.72 24.19
CA SER A 32 12.72 4.11 24.17
C SER A 32 11.31 4.29 24.73
N GLY A 33 10.78 5.50 24.57
CA GLY A 33 9.43 5.87 25.00
C GLY A 33 9.38 6.42 26.44
N PRO A 34 8.21 6.94 26.86
CA PRO A 34 8.06 7.67 28.12
C PRO A 34 8.43 6.85 29.36
N ASN A 35 8.43 5.52 29.24
CA ASN A 35 8.72 4.56 30.29
C ASN A 35 9.83 3.55 29.94
N CYS A 36 10.62 3.78 28.88
CA CYS A 36 11.64 2.84 28.38
C CYS A 36 11.11 1.42 28.08
N ALA A 37 9.81 1.29 27.77
CA ALA A 37 9.19 -0.01 27.50
C ALA A 37 9.13 -0.34 26.00
N THR A 38 9.30 0.65 25.13
CA THR A 38 9.30 0.42 23.69
C THR A 38 10.64 -0.18 23.29
N ASN A 39 10.66 -1.42 22.82
CA ASN A 39 11.86 -1.99 22.22
C ASN A 39 12.06 -1.34 20.85
N ILE A 40 13.14 -0.56 20.69
CA ILE A 40 13.44 0.15 19.43
C ILE A 40 13.98 -0.76 18.34
N PHE A 41 14.24 -2.03 18.65
CA PHE A 41 14.55 -3.08 17.67
C PHE A 41 13.35 -3.94 17.30
N GLU A 42 12.19 -3.74 17.90
CA GLU A 42 10.98 -4.47 17.53
C GLU A 42 10.60 -4.06 16.10
N GLY A 43 10.90 -4.95 15.15
CA GLY A 43 10.71 -4.72 13.71
C GLY A 43 11.98 -4.50 12.89
N VAL A 44 13.10 -4.09 13.48
CA VAL A 44 14.35 -3.88 12.72
C VAL A 44 15.05 -5.22 12.50
N LYS A 45 15.06 -5.70 11.25
CA LYS A 45 15.62 -7.01 10.88
C LYS A 45 17.07 -6.86 10.40
N LYS A 46 17.81 -7.98 10.43
CA LYS A 46 19.11 -8.05 9.74
C LYS A 46 18.90 -7.74 8.26
N ILE A 47 19.90 -7.10 7.67
CA ILE A 47 19.93 -6.84 6.23
C ILE A 47 21.12 -7.56 5.59
N ILE A 48 21.04 -7.82 4.29
CA ILE A 48 22.13 -8.40 3.50
C ILE A 48 22.48 -7.39 2.41
N VAL A 49 23.74 -6.98 2.40
CA VAL A 49 24.31 -6.06 1.40
C VAL A 49 25.12 -6.88 0.40
N SER A 50 24.96 -6.57 -0.89
CA SER A 50 25.72 -7.19 -1.97
C SER A 50 25.92 -6.23 -3.14
N GLY A 51 26.96 -6.45 -3.93
CA GLY A 51 27.20 -5.71 -5.18
C GLY A 51 28.24 -4.60 -5.05
N MET A 52 28.97 -4.53 -3.93
CA MET A 52 30.12 -3.65 -3.80
C MET A 52 31.21 -3.98 -4.82
N CYS A 53 32.04 -2.99 -5.16
CA CYS A 53 33.21 -3.23 -6.01
C CYS A 53 34.29 -4.03 -5.27
N SER A 54 35.19 -4.68 -6.01
CA SER A 54 36.18 -5.61 -5.43
C SER A 54 37.05 -4.99 -4.33
N SER A 55 37.44 -3.71 -4.46
CA SER A 55 38.20 -2.98 -3.44
C SER A 55 37.41 -2.65 -2.17
N GLN A 56 36.08 -2.76 -2.20
CA GLN A 56 35.18 -2.55 -1.07
C GLN A 56 34.38 -3.81 -0.70
N SER A 57 34.90 -5.00 -1.04
CA SER A 57 34.20 -6.27 -0.81
C SER A 57 33.90 -6.57 0.67
N ASN A 58 34.59 -5.95 1.62
CA ASN A 58 34.29 -6.06 3.06
C ASN A 58 32.95 -5.41 3.46
N PHE A 59 32.36 -4.58 2.59
CA PHE A 59 31.04 -3.98 2.79
C PHE A 59 29.90 -4.85 2.26
N ASP A 60 30.20 -5.96 1.58
CA ASP A 60 29.20 -6.99 1.31
C ASP A 60 29.03 -7.90 2.54
N GLY A 61 27.82 -8.42 2.76
CA GLY A 61 27.56 -9.40 3.81
C GLY A 61 26.32 -9.13 4.64
N ILE A 62 26.21 -9.81 5.78
CA ILE A 62 25.08 -9.69 6.70
C ILE A 62 25.37 -8.58 7.70
N TYR A 63 24.48 -7.61 7.75
CA TYR A 63 24.49 -6.48 8.66
C TYR A 63 23.44 -6.73 9.76
N SER A 64 23.87 -6.66 11.01
CA SER A 64 22.99 -6.75 12.18
C SER A 64 22.71 -5.34 12.70
N PRO A 65 21.46 -5.04 13.11
CA PRO A 65 21.16 -3.75 13.73
C PRO A 65 21.90 -3.62 15.06
N VAL A 66 22.50 -2.46 15.30
CA VAL A 66 23.29 -2.20 16.51
C VAL A 66 22.56 -1.26 17.47
N ALA A 67 22.18 -0.06 17.02
CA ALA A 67 21.41 0.91 17.80
C ALA A 67 20.65 1.89 16.89
N LEU A 68 20.00 2.89 17.51
CA LEU A 68 19.45 4.05 16.80
C LEU A 68 20.39 5.24 16.98
N THR A 69 20.50 6.08 15.95
CA THR A 69 21.16 7.39 16.04
C THR A 69 20.25 8.42 16.72
N ALA A 70 20.75 9.62 17.02
CA ALA A 70 19.96 10.68 17.65
C ALA A 70 18.69 11.07 16.86
N SER A 71 18.71 10.84 15.54
CA SER A 71 17.56 11.03 14.64
C SER A 71 16.46 9.96 14.78
N GLY A 72 16.71 8.90 15.56
CA GLY A 72 15.82 7.75 15.72
C GLY A 72 15.92 6.71 14.60
N LYS A 73 16.87 6.84 13.68
CA LYS A 73 17.08 5.86 12.58
C LYS A 73 18.09 4.80 12.99
N PRO A 74 17.91 3.52 12.59
CA PRO A 74 18.83 2.47 12.95
C PRO A 74 20.14 2.58 12.19
N TRP A 75 21.20 2.12 12.84
CA TRP A 75 22.46 1.80 12.18
C TRP A 75 22.79 0.32 12.34
N TYR A 76 23.60 -0.18 11.41
CA TYR A 76 23.92 -1.60 11.27
C TYR A 76 25.41 -1.80 11.16
N GLU A 77 25.88 -2.98 11.58
CA GLU A 77 27.27 -3.40 11.47
C GLU A 77 27.35 -4.84 10.95
N ASN A 78 28.35 -5.13 10.12
CA ASN A 78 28.65 -6.48 9.66
C ASN A 78 29.81 -7.13 10.44
N GLU A 79 30.14 -8.39 10.11
CA GLU A 79 31.23 -9.12 10.79
C GLU A 79 32.64 -8.53 10.58
N TYR A 80 32.79 -7.61 9.62
CA TYR A 80 34.05 -6.94 9.28
C TYR A 80 34.20 -5.57 9.94
N GLY A 81 33.21 -5.13 10.73
CA GLY A 81 33.17 -3.79 11.33
C GLY A 81 32.77 -2.68 10.36
N SER A 82 32.26 -3.03 9.18
CA SER A 82 31.67 -2.04 8.28
C SER A 82 30.29 -1.64 8.77
N THR A 83 30.01 -0.35 8.75
CA THR A 83 28.77 0.23 9.26
C THR A 83 27.89 0.74 8.13
N LEU A 84 26.59 0.79 8.40
CA LEU A 84 25.58 1.42 7.56
C LEU A 84 24.66 2.27 8.43
N TYR A 85 24.65 3.59 8.22
CA TYR A 85 23.84 4.52 9.01
C TYR A 85 23.29 5.67 8.17
N PHE A 86 22.34 6.39 8.74
CA PHE A 86 21.81 7.62 8.16
C PHE A 86 22.51 8.82 8.77
N ASP A 87 23.02 9.71 7.94
CA ASP A 87 23.61 10.99 8.35
C ASP A 87 22.95 12.13 7.56
N PRO A 88 22.24 13.06 8.23
CA PRO A 88 21.66 14.23 7.58
C PRO A 88 22.68 15.31 7.23
N ASP A 89 23.84 15.36 7.89
CA ASP A 89 24.87 16.39 7.73
C ASP A 89 26.24 15.85 8.20
N CYS A 90 27.04 15.35 7.27
CA CYS A 90 28.39 14.81 7.51
C CYS A 90 29.46 15.89 7.82
N GLY A 91 29.08 17.03 8.41
CA GLY A 91 30.01 18.04 8.91
C GLY A 91 30.45 19.12 7.91
N SER A 92 30.12 19.02 6.62
CA SER A 92 30.47 20.04 5.62
C SER A 92 29.51 21.25 5.57
N GLY A 93 28.44 21.24 6.36
CA GLY A 93 27.42 22.30 6.38
C GLY A 93 26.44 22.24 5.20
N THR A 94 26.45 21.13 4.45
CA THR A 94 25.46 20.82 3.42
C THR A 94 24.61 19.68 3.90
N ILE A 95 23.31 19.94 4.10
CA ILE A 95 22.33 18.90 4.42
C ILE A 95 22.20 17.98 3.21
N LEU A 96 22.61 16.74 3.39
CA LEU A 96 22.55 15.69 2.38
C LEU A 96 21.95 14.48 3.09
N ASP A 97 20.62 14.46 3.26
CA ASP A 97 19.92 13.30 3.83
C ASP A 97 20.36 12.03 3.07
N GLN A 98 21.23 11.24 3.69
CA GLN A 98 21.90 10.13 3.00
C GLN A 98 22.15 8.95 3.93
N TRP A 99 22.09 7.76 3.34
CA TRP A 99 22.60 6.54 3.95
C TRP A 99 24.06 6.36 3.54
N ILE A 100 24.88 5.98 4.51
CA ILE A 100 26.33 5.97 4.42
C ILE A 100 26.86 4.60 4.81
N PHE A 101 27.77 4.09 3.97
CA PHE A 101 28.66 3.00 4.31
C PHE A 101 29.99 3.56 4.83
N ASP A 102 30.38 3.15 6.03
CA ASP A 102 31.62 3.60 6.67
C ASP A 102 32.38 2.45 7.35
N ASN A 103 33.64 2.72 7.72
CA ASN A 103 34.43 1.91 8.63
C ASN A 103 34.46 2.49 10.06
N GLN A 104 33.74 3.58 10.31
CA GLN A 104 33.59 4.20 11.63
C GLN A 104 32.19 3.95 12.19
N GLU A 105 32.13 3.81 13.51
CA GLU A 105 30.87 3.70 14.26
C GLU A 105 30.22 5.08 14.34
N PRO A 106 28.92 5.22 14.01
CA PRO A 106 28.22 6.48 14.14
C PRO A 106 27.90 6.79 15.60
N SER A 107 27.98 8.07 15.95
CA SER A 107 27.59 8.61 17.23
C SER A 107 26.08 8.48 17.41
N GLU A 108 25.68 7.84 18.51
CA GLU A 108 24.27 7.66 18.87
C GLU A 108 23.62 8.95 19.39
N THR A 109 24.44 9.96 19.71
CA THR A 109 23.97 11.20 20.37
C THR A 109 24.21 12.47 19.55
N ALA A 110 25.10 12.42 18.55
CA ALA A 110 25.31 13.54 17.64
C ALA A 110 24.14 13.70 16.67
N SER A 111 23.81 14.95 16.35
CA SER A 111 22.77 15.29 15.36
C SER A 111 23.33 15.52 13.95
N ASN A 112 24.65 15.58 13.82
CA ASN A 112 25.44 15.86 12.63
C ASN A 112 26.88 15.38 12.87
N ASP A 113 27.65 15.13 11.80
CA ASP A 113 29.02 14.60 11.84
C ASP A 113 29.07 13.35 12.72
N LEU A 114 28.32 12.32 12.31
CA LEU A 114 28.05 11.18 13.18
C LEU A 114 29.33 10.39 13.49
N ASP A 115 30.31 10.35 12.61
CA ASP A 115 31.61 9.69 12.88
C ASP A 115 32.64 10.61 13.55
N GLU A 116 32.28 11.86 13.86
CA GLU A 116 33.09 12.84 14.61
C GLU A 116 34.47 13.12 13.99
N ASP A 117 34.62 12.90 12.68
CA ASP A 117 35.88 13.09 11.99
C ASP A 117 36.02 14.51 11.37
N GLY A 118 34.91 15.28 11.38
CA GLY A 118 34.85 16.66 10.93
C GLY A 118 34.86 16.81 9.40
N GLU A 119 34.79 15.71 8.65
CA GLU A 119 34.76 15.66 7.20
C GLU A 119 33.67 14.70 6.70
N CYS A 120 33.25 14.85 5.44
CA CYS A 120 32.36 13.86 4.81
C CYS A 120 33.16 12.67 4.27
N ARG A 121 33.86 11.92 5.15
CA ARG A 121 34.82 10.89 4.74
C ARG A 121 34.32 9.46 4.98
N PHE A 122 33.44 9.04 4.08
CA PHE A 122 32.86 7.70 4.06
C PHE A 122 33.20 6.90 2.80
N VAL A 123 32.91 5.60 2.81
CA VAL A 123 33.21 4.67 1.71
C VAL A 123 32.17 4.72 0.60
N GLY A 124 30.90 4.89 0.95
CA GLY A 124 29.81 4.94 -0.02
C GLY A 124 28.57 5.61 0.52
N TYR A 125 27.75 6.18 -0.37
CA TYR A 125 26.51 6.83 0.02
C TYR A 125 25.43 6.75 -1.05
N THR A 126 24.20 6.95 -0.60
CA THR A 126 23.04 7.21 -1.46
C THR A 126 22.08 8.17 -0.77
N SER A 127 21.53 9.13 -1.52
CA SER A 127 20.59 10.11 -0.98
C SER A 127 19.21 9.47 -0.76
N SER A 128 18.62 9.66 0.41
CA SER A 128 17.29 9.18 0.75
C SER A 128 16.80 9.85 2.02
N THR A 129 15.50 10.11 2.13
CA THR A 129 14.87 10.59 3.37
C THR A 129 14.28 9.46 4.22
N SER A 130 14.43 8.21 3.77
CA SER A 130 13.84 7.03 4.39
C SER A 130 14.27 6.84 5.85
N ASN A 131 13.38 6.28 6.68
CA ASN A 131 13.69 5.89 8.06
C ASN A 131 14.51 4.60 8.16
N LEU A 132 14.55 3.81 7.09
CA LEU A 132 15.34 2.59 6.98
C LEU A 132 16.25 2.62 5.75
N PRO A 133 17.33 1.82 5.70
CA PRO A 133 18.18 1.72 4.53
C PRO A 133 17.36 1.43 3.28
N PRO A 134 17.68 2.05 2.13
CA PRO A 134 16.95 1.82 0.90
C PRO A 134 17.19 0.38 0.42
N THR A 135 16.16 -0.45 0.48
CA THR A 135 16.19 -1.85 0.05
C THR A 135 16.03 -2.01 -1.47
N GLY A 136 16.30 -3.22 -1.94
CA GLY A 136 16.40 -3.56 -3.36
C GLY A 136 17.72 -3.10 -3.97
N THR A 137 17.85 -3.25 -5.29
CA THR A 137 19.01 -2.77 -6.04
C THR A 137 18.88 -1.28 -6.31
N LYS A 138 19.84 -0.49 -5.82
CA LYS A 138 19.92 0.97 -6.02
C LYS A 138 21.32 1.36 -6.51
N THR A 139 21.42 2.55 -7.09
CA THR A 139 22.71 3.14 -7.43
C THR A 139 23.28 3.85 -6.21
N TRP A 140 24.49 3.47 -5.85
CA TRP A 140 25.27 4.08 -4.78
C TRP A 140 26.53 4.70 -5.36
N LYS A 141 26.93 5.85 -4.82
CA LYS A 141 28.27 6.40 -5.05
C LYS A 141 29.20 5.69 -4.08
N VAL A 142 30.21 4.98 -4.58
CA VAL A 142 31.17 4.22 -3.76
C VAL A 142 32.60 4.52 -4.21
N ILE A 143 33.53 4.63 -3.27
CA ILE A 143 34.96 4.78 -3.59
C ILE A 143 35.51 3.42 -4.00
N CYS A 144 35.69 3.22 -5.30
CA CYS A 144 36.28 2.01 -5.88
C CYS A 144 37.67 2.34 -6.42
N ASP A 145 38.69 1.62 -5.95
CA ASP A 145 40.09 1.81 -6.36
C ASP A 145 40.57 3.28 -6.24
N GLY A 146 40.06 3.99 -5.23
CA GLY A 146 40.39 5.39 -4.96
C GLY A 146 39.59 6.43 -5.74
N ILE A 147 38.57 6.03 -6.52
CA ILE A 147 37.71 6.95 -7.27
C ILE A 147 36.21 6.71 -6.99
N TRP A 148 35.44 7.80 -6.92
CA TRP A 148 33.98 7.72 -6.80
C TRP A 148 33.35 7.14 -8.05
N THR A 149 32.67 6.01 -7.88
CA THR A 149 32.04 5.22 -8.95
C THR A 149 30.58 4.96 -8.63
N ASP A 150 29.72 4.97 -9.65
CA ASP A 150 28.33 4.51 -9.51
C ASP A 150 28.31 2.98 -9.49
N VAL A 151 27.84 2.41 -8.39
CA VAL A 151 27.80 0.96 -8.15
C VAL A 151 26.35 0.54 -7.88
N SER A 152 25.92 -0.58 -8.46
CA SER A 152 24.61 -1.17 -8.18
C SER A 152 24.69 -2.05 -6.94
N VAL A 153 24.32 -1.50 -5.79
CA VAL A 153 24.29 -2.22 -4.50
C VAL A 153 22.86 -2.68 -4.24
N THR A 154 22.72 -3.93 -3.77
CA THR A 154 21.45 -4.53 -3.38
C THR A 154 21.43 -4.75 -1.88
N ILE A 155 20.44 -4.14 -1.21
CA ILE A 155 20.16 -4.36 0.21
C ILE A 155 18.85 -5.16 0.33
N THR A 156 18.89 -6.30 1.01
CA THR A 156 17.71 -7.13 1.32
C THR A 156 17.52 -7.24 2.83
N GLY A 157 16.31 -7.56 3.30
CA GLY A 157 15.95 -7.44 4.72
C GLY A 157 15.33 -6.07 5.01
N ASN A 158 14.18 -6.07 5.70
CA ASN A 158 13.18 -4.99 5.81
C ASN A 158 12.02 -5.05 4.81
N GLU A 159 11.92 -6.11 4.01
CA GLU A 159 10.75 -6.38 3.18
C GLU A 159 9.57 -6.85 4.03
N CYS A 160 8.37 -6.47 3.61
CA CYS A 160 7.14 -6.95 4.24
C CYS A 160 6.94 -8.44 3.97
N THR A 161 6.52 -9.17 4.99
CA THR A 161 6.16 -10.58 4.92
C THR A 161 4.68 -10.71 5.19
N THR A 162 3.98 -11.47 4.34
CA THR A 162 2.55 -11.74 4.53
C THR A 162 2.36 -12.66 5.73
N THR A 163 1.44 -12.34 6.62
CA THR A 163 1.10 -13.20 7.76
C THR A 163 -0.40 -13.47 7.84
N SER A 164 -0.79 -14.32 8.78
CA SER A 164 -2.19 -14.66 9.07
C SER A 164 -2.70 -14.02 10.38
N SER A 165 -1.91 -13.13 10.99
CA SER A 165 -2.24 -12.50 12.28
C SER A 165 -2.91 -11.15 12.05
N PRO A 166 -4.19 -10.94 12.41
CA PRO A 166 -4.91 -9.72 12.09
C PRO A 166 -4.38 -8.44 12.73
N THR A 167 -3.49 -8.56 13.72
CA THR A 167 -2.85 -7.42 14.39
C THR A 167 -1.61 -6.92 13.65
N ASP A 168 -1.14 -7.65 12.64
CA ASP A 168 0.10 -7.35 11.93
C ASP A 168 -0.15 -6.21 10.92
N ASN A 169 0.34 -5.03 11.27
CA ASN A 169 0.07 -3.77 10.56
C ASN A 169 1.27 -3.27 9.72
N GLY A 170 2.37 -4.03 9.68
CA GLY A 170 3.55 -3.72 8.87
C GLY A 170 4.64 -2.93 9.60
N ASP A 171 4.41 -2.53 10.85
CA ASP A 171 5.38 -1.76 11.64
C ASP A 171 6.62 -2.58 12.00
N ASP A 172 6.51 -3.91 12.01
CA ASP A 172 7.62 -4.86 12.21
C ASP A 172 7.98 -5.65 10.94
N GLY A 173 7.40 -5.24 9.81
CA GLY A 173 7.53 -5.91 8.52
C GLY A 173 6.67 -7.16 8.39
N ASN A 174 5.82 -7.49 9.35
CA ASN A 174 4.77 -8.47 9.19
C ASN A 174 3.47 -7.74 8.84
N PHE A 175 2.77 -8.19 7.79
CA PHE A 175 1.58 -7.51 7.31
C PHE A 175 0.46 -8.48 6.97
N TYR A 176 -0.73 -8.21 7.50
CA TYR A 176 -1.90 -9.04 7.30
C TYR A 176 -2.71 -8.60 6.08
N CYS A 177 -2.90 -9.51 5.13
CA CYS A 177 -3.80 -9.31 3.99
C CYS A 177 -5.14 -10.00 4.27
N ALA A 178 -6.15 -9.20 4.66
CA ALA A 178 -7.38 -9.69 5.27
C ALA A 178 -8.19 -10.64 4.39
N ASN A 179 -8.22 -10.39 3.08
CA ASN A 179 -8.94 -11.19 2.12
C ASN A 179 -8.01 -11.64 0.99
N GLY A 180 -6.95 -12.38 1.36
CA GLY A 180 -5.94 -12.88 0.44
C GLY A 180 -5.02 -11.78 -0.09
N GLY A 181 -4.12 -12.16 -1.00
CA GLY A 181 -3.07 -11.29 -1.54
C GLY A 181 -1.70 -11.55 -0.94
N THR A 182 -0.72 -10.77 -1.39
CA THR A 182 0.68 -10.85 -0.97
C THR A 182 1.14 -9.47 -0.51
N ALA A 183 1.64 -9.40 0.72
CA ALA A 183 2.29 -8.22 1.27
C ALA A 183 3.59 -7.93 0.50
N ILE A 184 3.75 -6.66 0.11
CA ILE A 184 4.93 -6.09 -0.52
C ILE A 184 5.28 -4.77 0.17
N GLY A 185 6.42 -4.21 -0.20
CA GLY A 185 6.92 -2.95 0.36
C GLY A 185 7.92 -3.19 1.47
N THR A 186 8.14 -2.17 2.29
CA THR A 186 9.07 -2.21 3.41
C THR A 186 8.36 -1.91 4.73
N ILE A 187 8.99 -2.30 5.84
CA ILE A 187 8.53 -1.99 7.20
C ILE A 187 8.01 -0.54 7.29
N GLY A 188 6.81 -0.36 7.88
CA GLY A 188 6.11 0.92 8.02
C GLY A 188 5.42 1.43 6.75
N SER A 189 5.50 0.70 5.63
CA SER A 189 4.89 1.05 4.34
C SER A 189 4.33 -0.16 3.60
N CYS A 190 4.01 -1.22 4.33
CA CYS A 190 3.50 -2.46 3.77
C CYS A 190 2.15 -2.27 3.08
N THR A 191 1.96 -2.96 1.95
CA THR A 191 0.68 -3.04 1.23
C THR A 191 0.49 -4.43 0.66
N CYS A 192 -0.75 -4.85 0.46
CA CYS A 192 -1.11 -6.09 -0.19
C CYS A 192 -1.39 -5.86 -1.66
N VAL A 193 -0.87 -6.75 -2.51
CA VAL A 193 -1.24 -6.86 -3.92
C VAL A 193 -1.98 -8.15 -4.17
N SER A 194 -2.71 -8.22 -5.30
CA SER A 194 -3.45 -9.41 -5.70
C SER A 194 -4.48 -9.87 -4.66
N CYS A 195 -5.23 -8.91 -4.08
CA CYS A 195 -6.37 -9.22 -3.22
C CYS A 195 -7.33 -10.21 -3.89
N ASN A 196 -8.03 -11.02 -3.10
CA ASN A 196 -9.10 -11.87 -3.64
C ASN A 196 -10.13 -11.00 -4.39
N ALA A 197 -10.75 -11.58 -5.42
CA ALA A 197 -11.83 -10.93 -6.16
C ALA A 197 -12.89 -10.40 -5.17
N GLY A 198 -13.28 -9.13 -5.33
CA GLY A 198 -14.20 -8.48 -4.39
C GLY A 198 -13.56 -7.69 -3.25
N PHE A 199 -12.23 -7.64 -3.16
CA PHE A 199 -11.55 -6.89 -2.10
C PHE A 199 -10.46 -5.95 -2.63
N SER A 200 -10.25 -4.86 -1.91
CA SER A 200 -9.24 -3.85 -2.23
C SER A 200 -8.72 -3.14 -0.98
N GLY A 201 -7.93 -2.09 -1.19
CA GLY A 201 -7.33 -1.30 -0.13
C GLY A 201 -5.96 -1.86 0.29
N PRO A 202 -5.22 -1.09 1.12
CA PRO A 202 -3.82 -1.41 1.46
C PRO A 202 -3.63 -2.80 2.07
N ASN A 203 -4.61 -3.34 2.78
CA ASN A 203 -4.57 -4.66 3.41
C ASN A 203 -5.67 -5.61 2.90
N CYS A 204 -6.25 -5.34 1.73
CA CYS A 204 -7.37 -6.11 1.17
C CYS A 204 -8.61 -6.19 2.09
N ALA A 205 -8.79 -5.25 3.02
CA ALA A 205 -9.94 -5.26 3.95
C ALA A 205 -11.20 -4.64 3.35
N THR A 206 -11.07 -3.80 2.32
CA THR A 206 -12.21 -3.08 1.74
C THR A 206 -12.98 -4.01 0.82
N ASN A 207 -14.21 -4.38 1.21
CA ASN A 207 -15.12 -5.09 0.32
C ASN A 207 -15.64 -4.13 -0.75
N ILE A 208 -15.31 -4.40 -2.01
CA ILE A 208 -15.66 -3.53 -3.14
C ILE A 208 -17.10 -3.74 -3.64
N PHE A 209 -17.78 -4.77 -3.14
CA PHE A 209 -19.21 -5.00 -3.33
C PHE A 209 -20.05 -4.45 -2.17
N GLU A 210 -19.43 -3.86 -1.14
CA GLU A 210 -20.18 -3.25 -0.06
C GLU A 210 -21.04 -2.11 -0.62
N GLY A 211 -22.37 -2.28 -0.55
CA GLY A 211 -23.33 -1.36 -1.13
C GLY A 211 -23.75 -1.67 -2.57
N VAL A 212 -23.07 -2.58 -3.28
CA VAL A 212 -23.49 -3.04 -4.63
C VAL A 212 -24.64 -4.03 -4.48
N LYS A 213 -25.85 -3.60 -4.83
CA LYS A 213 -27.07 -4.41 -4.71
C LYS A 213 -27.52 -4.94 -6.08
N LYS A 214 -28.38 -5.97 -6.06
CA LYS A 214 -29.14 -6.37 -7.25
C LYS A 214 -29.89 -5.17 -7.82
N ILE A 215 -29.98 -5.12 -9.14
CA ILE A 215 -30.74 -4.10 -9.86
C ILE A 215 -31.85 -4.77 -10.67
N ILE A 216 -32.87 -4.01 -11.03
CA ILE A 216 -33.97 -4.44 -11.88
C ILE A 216 -33.98 -3.51 -13.09
N VAL A 217 -33.85 -4.11 -14.27
CA VAL A 217 -33.89 -3.43 -15.55
C VAL A 217 -35.27 -3.65 -16.17
N SER A 218 -35.86 -2.59 -16.70
CA SER A 218 -37.14 -2.65 -17.39
C SER A 218 -37.23 -1.61 -18.50
N GLY A 219 -38.06 -1.87 -19.51
CA GLY A 219 -38.36 -0.92 -20.57
C GLY A 219 -37.58 -1.15 -21.86
N MET A 220 -36.91 -2.30 -22.00
CA MET A 220 -36.35 -2.74 -23.27
C MET A 220 -37.45 -2.93 -24.33
N CYS A 221 -37.07 -2.83 -25.61
CA CYS A 221 -37.99 -3.13 -26.71
C CYS A 221 -38.27 -4.63 -26.84
N SER A 222 -39.37 -5.00 -27.48
CA SER A 222 -39.84 -6.40 -27.56
C SER A 222 -38.79 -7.38 -28.08
N SER A 223 -37.98 -6.96 -29.07
CA SER A 223 -36.88 -7.77 -29.64
C SER A 223 -35.67 -7.93 -28.72
N GLN A 224 -35.57 -7.17 -27.63
CA GLN A 224 -34.53 -7.24 -26.61
C GLN A 224 -35.10 -7.52 -25.21
N SER A 225 -36.27 -8.15 -25.14
CA SER A 225 -36.97 -8.40 -23.87
C SER A 225 -36.21 -9.30 -22.88
N ASN A 226 -35.22 -10.07 -23.35
CA ASN A 226 -34.30 -10.84 -22.51
C ASN A 226 -33.35 -9.97 -21.67
N PHE A 227 -33.22 -8.68 -22.00
CA PHE A 227 -32.42 -7.72 -21.23
C PHE A 227 -33.21 -7.05 -20.10
N ASP A 228 -34.54 -7.22 -20.04
CA ASP A 228 -35.33 -6.86 -18.87
C ASP A 228 -35.17 -7.95 -17.78
N GLY A 229 -35.28 -7.57 -16.51
CA GLY A 229 -35.27 -8.51 -15.38
C GLY A 229 -34.36 -8.12 -14.23
N ILE A 230 -34.12 -9.08 -13.33
CA ILE A 230 -33.26 -8.89 -12.16
C ILE A 230 -31.82 -9.23 -12.53
N TYR A 231 -30.93 -8.27 -12.31
CA TYR A 231 -29.49 -8.40 -12.52
C TYR A 231 -28.81 -8.52 -11.16
N SER A 232 -28.02 -9.59 -11.00
CA SER A 232 -27.19 -9.81 -9.82
C SER A 232 -25.76 -9.34 -10.11
N PRO A 233 -25.08 -8.68 -9.16
CA PRO A 233 -23.67 -8.33 -9.34
C PRO A 233 -22.85 -9.61 -9.43
N VAL A 234 -21.92 -9.67 -10.40
CA VAL A 234 -21.06 -10.83 -10.62
C VAL A 234 -19.65 -10.53 -10.13
N ALA A 235 -18.97 -9.55 -10.74
CA ALA A 235 -17.65 -9.11 -10.31
C ALA A 235 -17.41 -7.62 -10.58
N LEU A 236 -16.16 -7.17 -10.41
CA LEU A 236 -15.71 -5.87 -10.92
C LEU A 236 -14.84 -6.05 -12.15
N THR A 237 -14.89 -5.08 -13.06
CA THR A 237 -13.93 -4.96 -14.17
C THR A 237 -12.62 -4.34 -13.68
N ALA A 238 -11.58 -4.34 -14.52
CA ALA A 238 -10.26 -3.77 -14.17
C ALA A 238 -10.31 -2.29 -13.76
N SER A 239 -11.35 -1.57 -14.19
CA SER A 239 -11.63 -0.19 -13.81
C SER A 239 -12.17 -0.02 -12.37
N GLY A 240 -12.48 -1.11 -11.68
CA GLY A 240 -13.11 -1.11 -10.36
C GLY A 240 -14.61 -0.81 -10.38
N LYS A 241 -15.29 -0.95 -11.53
CA LYS A 241 -16.74 -0.81 -11.65
C LYS A 241 -17.42 -2.18 -11.71
N PRO A 242 -18.60 -2.35 -11.10
CA PRO A 242 -19.28 -3.64 -11.09
C PRO A 242 -19.88 -3.97 -12.44
N TRP A 243 -19.93 -5.27 -12.75
CA TRP A 243 -20.76 -5.80 -13.80
C TRP A 243 -21.82 -6.74 -13.23
N TYR A 244 -22.91 -6.88 -13.97
CA TYR A 244 -24.10 -7.60 -13.55
C TYR A 244 -24.55 -8.58 -14.62
N GLU A 245 -25.21 -9.66 -14.21
CA GLU A 245 -25.80 -10.65 -15.09
C GLU A 245 -27.23 -10.98 -14.65
N ASN A 246 -28.13 -11.23 -15.59
CA ASN A 246 -29.50 -11.68 -15.32
C ASN A 246 -29.67 -13.19 -15.57
N GLU A 247 -30.88 -13.71 -15.33
CA GLU A 247 -31.19 -15.14 -15.52
C GLU A 247 -31.09 -15.65 -16.97
N TYR A 248 -30.99 -14.74 -17.95
CA TYR A 248 -30.87 -15.04 -19.37
C TYR A 248 -29.43 -14.97 -19.88
N GLY A 249 -28.45 -14.68 -19.01
CA GLY A 249 -27.06 -14.46 -19.39
C GLY A 249 -26.80 -13.12 -20.05
N SER A 250 -27.75 -12.17 -19.97
CA SER A 250 -27.52 -10.80 -20.42
C SER A 250 -26.70 -10.05 -19.37
N THR A 251 -25.69 -9.32 -19.83
CA THR A 251 -24.77 -8.59 -18.97
C THR A 251 -24.99 -7.09 -19.02
N LEU A 252 -24.61 -6.40 -17.95
CA LEU A 252 -24.54 -4.95 -17.87
C LEU A 252 -23.21 -4.56 -17.22
N TYR A 253 -22.37 -3.82 -17.94
CA TYR A 253 -21.05 -3.41 -17.47
C TYR A 253 -20.64 -2.04 -18.00
N PHE A 254 -19.58 -1.48 -17.42
CA PHE A 254 -18.99 -0.24 -17.89
C PHE A 254 -17.81 -0.54 -18.80
N ASP A 255 -17.82 0.03 -20.00
CA ASP A 255 -16.73 -0.04 -20.96
C ASP A 255 -16.24 1.39 -21.31
N PRO A 256 -14.99 1.74 -20.94
CA PRO A 256 -14.40 3.03 -21.30
C PRO A 256 -13.99 3.14 -22.77
N ASP A 257 -13.64 2.02 -23.42
CA ASP A 257 -13.11 1.95 -24.79
C ASP A 257 -13.42 0.56 -25.38
N CYS A 258 -14.50 0.48 -26.14
CA CYS A 258 -15.03 -0.74 -26.72
C CYS A 258 -14.25 -1.15 -28.00
N GLY A 259 -12.92 -1.06 -27.95
CA GLY A 259 -11.99 -1.52 -29.00
C GLY A 259 -11.78 -0.57 -30.19
N SER A 260 -12.56 0.50 -30.36
CA SER A 260 -12.44 1.42 -31.51
C SER A 260 -11.39 2.53 -31.35
N GLY A 261 -10.74 2.64 -30.19
CA GLY A 261 -9.77 3.70 -29.88
C GLY A 261 -10.41 5.07 -29.64
N THR A 262 -11.73 5.10 -29.42
CA THR A 262 -12.47 6.28 -29.01
C THR A 262 -13.01 6.05 -27.61
N ILE A 263 -12.56 6.87 -26.65
CA ILE A 263 -13.06 6.84 -25.28
C ILE A 263 -14.52 7.31 -25.30
N LEU A 264 -15.44 6.43 -24.91
CA LEU A 264 -16.88 6.72 -24.92
C LEU A 264 -17.50 6.73 -23.53
N ASP A 265 -16.80 6.24 -22.50
CA ASP A 265 -17.24 6.14 -21.10
C ASP A 265 -18.73 5.78 -20.98
N GLN A 266 -19.05 4.51 -21.21
CA GLN A 266 -20.42 4.07 -21.38
C GLN A 266 -20.75 2.82 -20.55
N TRP A 267 -21.99 2.75 -20.09
CA TRP A 267 -22.58 1.52 -19.60
C TRP A 267 -23.24 0.80 -20.76
N ILE A 268 -22.98 -0.49 -20.89
CA ILE A 268 -23.41 -1.31 -22.03
C ILE A 268 -24.15 -2.57 -21.59
N PHE A 269 -25.19 -2.89 -22.33
CA PHE A 269 -25.92 -4.14 -22.28
C PHE A 269 -25.37 -5.07 -23.35
N ASP A 270 -25.00 -6.28 -22.95
CA ASP A 270 -24.36 -7.24 -23.84
C ASP A 270 -24.83 -8.68 -23.62
N ASN A 271 -24.50 -9.55 -24.56
CA ASN A 271 -24.65 -11.00 -24.43
C ASN A 271 -23.32 -11.71 -24.14
N GLN A 272 -22.25 -10.94 -23.97
CA GLN A 272 -20.91 -11.43 -23.62
C GLN A 272 -20.53 -11.05 -22.18
N GLU A 273 -19.76 -11.93 -21.54
CA GLU A 273 -19.19 -11.68 -20.23
C GLU A 273 -18.00 -10.71 -20.38
N PRO A 274 -17.96 -9.61 -19.59
CA PRO A 274 -16.84 -8.70 -19.65
C PRO A 274 -15.61 -9.28 -18.95
N SER A 275 -14.44 -9.02 -19.51
CA SER A 275 -13.14 -9.31 -18.93
C SER A 275 -12.94 -8.51 -17.65
N GLU A 276 -12.63 -9.23 -16.58
CA GLU A 276 -12.32 -8.63 -15.28
C GLU A 276 -10.93 -7.99 -15.25
N THR A 277 -10.08 -8.29 -16.23
CA THR A 277 -8.66 -7.87 -16.25
C THR A 277 -8.30 -6.94 -17.41
N ALA A 278 -9.10 -6.90 -18.47
CA ALA A 278 -8.87 -6.00 -19.59
C ALA A 278 -9.18 -4.54 -19.20
N SER A 279 -8.35 -3.61 -19.68
CA SER A 279 -8.55 -2.17 -19.50
C SER A 279 -9.42 -1.52 -20.57
N ASN A 280 -9.66 -2.24 -21.66
CA ASN A 280 -10.34 -1.84 -22.89
C ASN A 280 -10.79 -3.11 -23.63
N ASP A 281 -11.80 -3.00 -24.50
CA ASP A 281 -12.39 -4.12 -25.25
C ASP A 281 -12.75 -5.28 -24.32
N LEU A 282 -13.68 -5.01 -23.41
CA LEU A 282 -13.90 -5.89 -22.27
C LEU A 282 -14.44 -7.25 -22.68
N ASP A 283 -15.25 -7.37 -23.73
CA ASP A 283 -15.72 -8.66 -24.24
C ASP A 283 -14.78 -9.32 -25.26
N GLU A 284 -13.60 -8.73 -25.51
CA GLU A 284 -12.51 -9.26 -26.35
C GLU A 284 -12.95 -9.59 -27.80
N ASP A 285 -14.00 -8.94 -28.29
CA ASP A 285 -14.53 -9.21 -29.62
C ASP A 285 -13.90 -8.31 -30.69
N GLY A 286 -13.15 -7.28 -30.27
CA GLY A 286 -12.41 -6.34 -31.11
C GLY A 286 -13.29 -5.32 -31.83
N GLU A 287 -14.58 -5.24 -31.51
CA GLU A 287 -15.57 -4.33 -32.10
C GLU A 287 -16.47 -3.69 -31.02
N CYS A 288 -17.13 -2.57 -31.34
CA CYS A 288 -18.12 -1.99 -30.43
C CYS A 288 -19.47 -2.73 -30.51
N ARG A 289 -19.53 -4.05 -30.26
CA ARG A 289 -20.70 -4.88 -30.58
C ARG A 289 -21.57 -5.24 -29.37
N PHE A 290 -22.18 -4.24 -28.77
CA PHE A 290 -23.17 -4.39 -27.70
C PHE A 290 -24.63 -4.23 -28.17
N VAL A 291 -25.58 -4.66 -27.35
CA VAL A 291 -27.03 -4.56 -27.63
C VAL A 291 -27.61 -3.19 -27.30
N GLY A 292 -27.07 -2.54 -26.28
CA GLY A 292 -27.51 -1.21 -25.89
C GLY A 292 -26.48 -0.47 -25.07
N TYR A 293 -26.52 0.86 -25.09
CA TYR A 293 -25.58 1.68 -24.32
C TYR A 293 -26.17 3.02 -23.87
N THR A 294 -25.55 3.58 -22.85
CA THR A 294 -25.74 4.98 -22.45
C THR A 294 -24.42 5.55 -21.93
N SER A 295 -24.11 6.80 -22.29
CA SER A 295 -22.91 7.49 -21.84
C SER A 295 -23.04 7.94 -20.39
N SER A 296 -22.08 7.58 -19.55
CA SER A 296 -22.05 7.96 -18.13
C SER A 296 -20.71 7.59 -17.51
N THR A 297 -20.09 8.53 -16.80
CA THR A 297 -18.84 8.30 -16.07
C THR A 297 -19.06 7.72 -14.66
N SER A 298 -20.32 7.47 -14.28
CA SER A 298 -20.69 6.98 -12.94
C SER A 298 -19.98 5.68 -12.58
N ASN A 299 -19.68 5.49 -11.30
CA ASN A 299 -19.12 4.24 -10.76
C ASN A 299 -20.14 3.11 -10.68
N LEU A 300 -21.42 3.43 -10.76
CA LEU A 300 -22.53 2.48 -10.72
C LEU A 300 -23.43 2.72 -11.95
N PRO A 301 -24.20 1.71 -12.38
CA PRO A 301 -25.14 1.87 -13.49
C PRO A 301 -26.06 3.07 -13.26
N PRO A 302 -26.37 3.87 -14.30
CA PRO A 302 -27.23 5.03 -14.14
C PRO A 302 -28.65 4.60 -13.78
N THR A 303 -29.05 4.86 -12.53
CA THR A 303 -30.37 4.49 -11.99
C THR A 303 -31.47 5.47 -12.41
N GLY A 304 -32.71 5.03 -12.23
CA GLY A 304 -33.92 5.71 -12.69
C GLY A 304 -34.18 5.47 -14.18
N THR A 305 -35.17 6.19 -14.73
CA THR A 305 -35.48 6.14 -16.16
C THR A 305 -34.53 7.04 -16.94
N LYS A 306 -33.77 6.47 -17.88
CA LYS A 306 -32.83 7.17 -18.76
C LYS A 306 -33.08 6.77 -20.21
N THR A 307 -32.59 7.59 -21.14
CA THR A 307 -32.57 7.25 -22.57
C THR A 307 -31.34 6.40 -22.85
N TRP A 308 -31.57 5.24 -23.44
CA TRP A 308 -30.54 4.32 -23.92
C TRP A 308 -30.66 4.18 -25.43
N LYS A 309 -29.52 4.06 -26.11
CA LYS A 309 -29.49 3.60 -27.50
C LYS A 309 -29.52 2.08 -27.46
N VAL A 310 -30.52 1.46 -28.08
CA VAL A 310 -30.70 -0.01 -28.08
C VAL A 310 -31.00 -0.49 -29.50
N ILE A 311 -30.46 -1.65 -29.89
CA ILE A 311 -30.77 -2.29 -31.17
C ILE A 311 -32.15 -2.95 -31.08
N CYS A 312 -33.17 -2.31 -31.64
CA CYS A 312 -34.54 -2.81 -31.70
C CYS A 312 -34.88 -3.19 -33.14
N ASP A 313 -35.30 -4.44 -33.36
CA ASP A 313 -35.64 -4.98 -34.68
C ASP A 313 -34.56 -4.73 -35.75
N GLY A 314 -33.29 -4.78 -35.32
CA GLY A 314 -32.12 -4.57 -36.17
C GLY A 314 -31.72 -3.11 -36.40
N ILE A 315 -32.35 -2.13 -35.74
CA ILE A 315 -32.03 -0.71 -35.87
C ILE A 315 -31.77 -0.04 -34.51
N TRP A 316 -30.79 0.87 -34.45
CA TRP A 316 -30.52 1.68 -33.27
C TRP A 316 -31.67 2.64 -32.98
N THR A 317 -32.29 2.48 -31.81
CA THR A 317 -33.47 3.22 -31.38
C THR A 317 -33.23 3.82 -30.00
N ASP A 318 -33.76 5.03 -29.76
CA ASP A 318 -33.80 5.61 -28.41
C ASP A 318 -34.91 4.96 -27.60
N VAL A 319 -34.54 4.29 -26.51
CA VAL A 319 -35.44 3.55 -25.63
C VAL A 319 -35.35 4.11 -24.22
N SER A 320 -36.50 4.25 -23.55
CA SER A 320 -36.55 4.66 -22.14
C SER A 320 -36.41 3.44 -21.24
N VAL A 321 -35.18 3.18 -20.78
CA VAL A 321 -34.88 2.06 -19.87
C VAL A 321 -34.86 2.59 -18.44
N THR A 322 -35.48 1.84 -17.53
CA THR A 322 -35.50 2.14 -16.10
C THR A 322 -34.69 1.09 -15.35
N ILE A 323 -33.65 1.55 -14.67
CA ILE A 323 -32.85 0.73 -13.75
C ILE A 323 -33.22 1.12 -12.32
N THR A 324 -33.75 0.17 -11.56
CA THR A 324 -34.07 0.34 -10.13
C THR A 324 -33.21 -0.57 -9.26
N GLY A 325 -33.01 -0.20 -8.00
CA GLY A 325 -31.96 -0.81 -7.16
C GLY A 325 -30.67 0.01 -7.20
N ASN A 326 -29.79 -0.23 -6.22
CA ASN A 326 -28.64 0.63 -5.94
C ASN A 326 -28.96 2.06 -5.45
N GLU A 327 -30.23 2.34 -5.11
CA GLU A 327 -30.59 3.57 -4.40
C GLU A 327 -30.15 3.46 -2.93
N CYS A 328 -29.55 4.53 -2.41
CA CYS A 328 -29.35 4.67 -0.97
C CYS A 328 -30.71 4.63 -0.29
N THR A 329 -31.01 3.54 0.42
CA THR A 329 -32.11 3.54 1.37
C THR A 329 -31.70 4.48 2.50
N THR A 330 -32.33 5.65 2.59
CA THR A 330 -32.24 6.47 3.79
C THR A 330 -32.92 5.71 4.91
N THR A 331 -32.13 5.11 5.80
CA THR A 331 -32.65 4.61 7.07
C THR A 331 -33.04 5.81 7.91
N SER A 332 -34.34 6.02 8.10
CA SER A 332 -34.88 7.00 9.04
C SER A 332 -34.85 6.47 10.49
N SER A 333 -33.71 5.93 10.95
CA SER A 333 -33.56 5.60 12.37
C SER A 333 -32.10 5.60 12.84
N PRO A 334 -31.75 6.42 13.84
CA PRO A 334 -30.44 6.40 14.48
C PRO A 334 -30.47 5.42 15.66
N THR A 335 -30.46 4.11 15.39
CA THR A 335 -30.14 3.09 16.41
C THR A 335 -29.53 1.87 15.72
N ASP A 336 -28.32 2.03 15.20
CA ASP A 336 -27.39 0.91 15.13
C ASP A 336 -26.15 1.33 15.91
N ASN A 337 -26.29 1.27 17.23
CA ASN A 337 -25.12 1.24 18.10
C ASN A 337 -24.54 -0.15 17.92
N GLY A 338 -23.36 -0.23 17.29
CA GLY A 338 -22.46 -1.35 17.46
C GLY A 338 -22.26 -1.59 18.95
N ASP A 339 -22.96 -2.58 19.46
CA ASP A 339 -22.75 -3.22 20.75
C ASP A 339 -22.76 -4.72 20.48
N ASP A 340 -21.70 -5.16 19.83
CA ASP A 340 -21.25 -6.53 19.70
C ASP A 340 -20.79 -7.03 21.09
N GLY A 341 -21.80 -7.32 21.92
CA GLY A 341 -21.62 -8.13 23.12
C GLY A 341 -21.41 -9.60 22.77
N ASN A 342 -20.14 -10.04 22.76
CA ASN A 342 -19.63 -11.31 23.34
C ASN A 342 -18.25 -11.66 22.74
N PHE A 343 -17.16 -11.38 23.45
CA PHE A 343 -16.41 -12.35 24.28
C PHE A 343 -15.29 -11.65 25.04
#